data_AF-A0A966S5H1-F1
#
_entry.id   AF-A0A966S5H1-F1
#
_cell.length_a   1.000
_cell.length_b   1.000
_cell.length_c   1.000
_cell.angle_alpha   90.00
_cell.angle_beta   90.00
_cell.angle_gamma   90.00
#
_symmetry.space_group_name_H-M   'P 1'
#
loop_
_entity.id
_entity.type
_entity.pdbx_description
1 polymer ?
#
loop_
_entity_poly.entity_id
_entity_poly.type
_entity_poly.pdbx_seq_one_letter_code
_entity_poly.pdbx_strand_id
1 'polypeptide(L)'
;MSLWKKVIIGLVLGVILGFFLKDWAIFLKPLGDIFIRLIKMIIIPLIFFSIVTGVTNVKDSKTLGRLGFKSLFAFLVTTFLAITIGLVIGSIFEPGTGLQLNLNQSFNPSEAKGQTTLQILDSILNIVPDNAIGAMAQGTILQVVFFALFTGFTINTIQGEIAEKISDFFRVVSTMVFQMVHLIVQLSPLAACFLTAWVVGTQGASVLYLLLKLVGCAYLAFFIQYLLFGALIWLTTGLSPLPFFKKSFEYQVIAFSTS
;
A
#
# COMPACT_ATOMS: atom_id res chain seq x y z
N MET A 1 13.19 20.25 -7.95
CA MET A 1 13.55 18.85 -8.30
C MET A 1 12.42 17.94 -7.83
N SER A 2 11.90 17.07 -8.70
CA SER A 2 10.79 16.15 -8.34
C SER A 2 11.21 15.18 -7.22
N LEU A 3 10.25 14.74 -6.41
CA LEU A 3 10.49 13.94 -5.21
C LEU A 3 11.15 12.60 -5.54
N TRP A 4 10.69 11.91 -6.58
CA TRP A 4 11.31 10.66 -7.04
C TRP A 4 12.80 10.81 -7.36
N LYS A 5 13.22 11.95 -7.95
CA LYS A 5 14.63 12.24 -8.21
C LYS A 5 15.41 12.39 -6.90
N LYS A 6 14.83 13.03 -5.89
CA LYS A 6 15.47 13.17 -4.56
C LYS A 6 15.63 11.80 -3.91
N VAL A 7 14.62 10.93 -4.02
CA VAL A 7 14.67 9.57 -3.48
C VAL A 7 15.78 8.75 -4.15
N ILE A 8 15.92 8.82 -5.47
CA ILE A 8 17.02 8.14 -6.19
C ILE A 8 18.38 8.66 -5.72
N ILE A 9 18.55 9.98 -5.58
CA ILE A 9 19.80 10.54 -5.05
C ILE A 9 20.04 10.06 -3.62
N GLY A 10 19.02 10.06 -2.78
CA GLY A 10 19.09 9.53 -1.41
C GLY A 10 19.53 8.07 -1.38
N LEU A 11 18.97 7.23 -2.25
CA LEU A 11 19.33 5.82 -2.38
C LEU A 11 20.81 5.66 -2.78
N VAL A 12 21.27 6.38 -3.80
CA VAL A 12 22.68 6.35 -4.26
C VAL A 12 23.63 6.82 -3.15
N LEU A 13 23.31 7.93 -2.47
CA LEU A 13 24.08 8.40 -1.32
C LEU A 13 24.08 7.39 -0.17
N GLY A 14 22.95 6.73 0.07
CA GLY A 14 22.82 5.66 1.06
C GLY A 14 23.74 4.49 0.74
N VAL A 15 23.81 4.04 -0.51
CA VAL A 15 24.75 2.97 -0.92
C VAL A 15 26.20 3.38 -0.66
N ILE A 16 26.58 4.60 -1.05
CA ILE A 16 27.92 5.13 -0.85
C ILE A 16 28.25 5.19 0.65
N LEU A 17 27.37 5.78 1.46
CA LEU A 17 27.55 5.89 2.91
C LEU A 17 27.62 4.53 3.59
N GLY A 18 26.76 3.57 3.21
CA GLY A 18 26.79 2.21 3.75
C GLY A 18 28.11 1.50 3.47
N PHE A 19 28.66 1.67 2.26
CA PHE A 19 29.95 1.08 1.89
C PHE A 19 31.13 1.63 2.71
N PHE A 20 31.13 2.94 3.01
CA PHE A 20 32.18 3.58 3.79
C PHE A 20 32.02 3.37 5.31
N LEU A 21 30.79 3.45 5.83
CA LEU A 21 30.53 3.36 7.28
C LEU A 21 30.54 1.93 7.81
N LYS A 22 30.19 0.92 6.99
CA LYS A 22 30.13 -0.50 7.38
C LYS A 22 29.38 -0.68 8.72
N ASP A 23 30.04 -1.16 9.76
CA ASP A 23 29.46 -1.40 11.10
C ASP A 23 28.89 -0.13 11.75
N TRP A 24 29.45 1.05 11.46
CA TRP A 24 28.93 2.32 11.96
C TRP A 24 27.58 2.71 11.33
N ALA A 25 27.16 2.06 10.25
CA ALA A 25 25.85 2.31 9.64
C ALA A 25 24.68 1.92 10.56
N ILE A 26 24.92 1.13 11.61
CA ILE A 26 23.93 0.82 12.66
C ILE A 26 23.40 2.11 13.33
N PHE A 27 24.24 3.14 13.49
CA PHE A 27 23.81 4.42 14.09
C PHE A 27 22.84 5.22 13.21
N LEU A 28 22.74 4.89 11.91
CA LEU A 28 21.78 5.52 11.00
C LEU A 28 20.40 4.86 11.05
N LYS A 29 20.30 3.61 11.56
CA LYS A 29 19.06 2.85 11.62
C LYS A 29 17.93 3.58 12.38
N PRO A 30 18.16 4.21 13.55
CA PRO A 30 17.09 4.91 14.27
C PRO A 30 16.43 6.03 13.45
N LEU A 31 17.18 6.72 12.57
CA LEU A 31 16.63 7.76 11.71
C LEU A 31 15.68 7.19 10.65
N GLY A 32 16.02 6.02 10.09
CA GLY A 32 15.14 5.26 9.21
C GLY A 32 13.92 4.70 9.93
N ASP A 33 14.10 4.18 11.16
CA ASP A 33 13.02 3.64 11.97
C ASP A 33 12.01 4.73 12.37
N ILE A 34 12.46 5.98 12.62
CA ILE A 34 11.56 7.12 12.86
C ILE A 34 10.65 7.34 11.66
N PHE A 35 11.19 7.32 10.43
CA PHE A 35 10.38 7.46 9.23
C PHE A 35 9.33 6.33 9.10
N ILE A 36 9.74 5.08 9.33
CA ILE A 36 8.81 3.94 9.32
C ILE A 36 7.72 4.12 10.38
N ARG A 37 8.05 4.62 11.57
CA ARG A 37 7.08 4.92 12.63
C ARG A 37 6.12 6.04 12.25
N LEU A 38 6.60 7.10 11.58
CA LEU A 38 5.74 8.18 11.06
C LEU A 38 4.72 7.64 10.04
N ILE A 39 5.14 6.78 9.12
CA ILE A 39 4.23 6.12 8.17
C ILE A 39 3.22 5.22 8.90
N LYS A 40 3.67 4.39 9.85
CA LYS A 40 2.79 3.53 10.64
C LYS A 40 1.80 4.32 11.51
N MET A 41 2.18 5.49 11.99
CA MET A 41 1.32 6.38 12.77
C MET A 41 0.16 6.94 11.92
N ILE A 42 0.43 7.34 10.68
CA ILE A 42 -0.55 8.05 9.85
C ILE A 42 -1.49 7.11 9.09
N ILE A 43 -1.11 5.85 8.88
CA ILE A 43 -1.86 4.92 8.02
C ILE A 43 -3.29 4.68 8.51
N ILE A 44 -3.49 4.53 9.82
CA ILE A 44 -4.81 4.22 10.41
C ILE A 44 -5.75 5.42 10.31
N PRO A 45 -5.38 6.64 10.77
CA PRO A 45 -6.20 7.84 10.54
C PRO A 45 -6.49 8.08 9.05
N LEU A 46 -5.48 7.92 8.19
CA LEU A 46 -5.64 8.12 6.75
C LEU A 46 -6.72 7.21 6.18
N ILE A 47 -6.64 5.91 6.45
CA ILE A 47 -7.61 4.93 5.96
C ILE A 47 -9.01 5.27 6.48
N PHE A 48 -9.17 5.52 7.79
CA PHE A 48 -10.47 5.81 8.38
C PHE A 48 -11.11 7.07 7.79
N PHE A 49 -10.42 8.22 7.87
CA PHE A 49 -10.98 9.49 7.39
C PHE A 49 -11.16 9.52 5.87
N SER A 50 -10.25 8.92 5.10
CA SER A 50 -10.36 8.86 3.64
C SER A 50 -11.55 8.00 3.20
N ILE A 51 -11.79 6.86 3.86
CA ILE A 51 -12.91 5.98 3.49
C ILE A 51 -14.24 6.61 3.89
N VAL A 52 -14.36 7.16 5.11
CA VAL A 52 -15.59 7.84 5.53
C VAL A 52 -15.93 8.97 4.56
N THR A 53 -14.95 9.84 4.24
CA THR A 53 -15.13 10.92 3.27
C THR A 53 -15.48 10.39 1.87
N GLY A 54 -14.86 9.30 1.43
CA GLY A 54 -15.15 8.68 0.14
C GLY A 54 -16.59 8.18 0.04
N VAL A 55 -17.09 7.53 1.09
CA VAL A 55 -18.47 7.00 1.14
C VAL A 55 -19.49 8.12 1.26
N THR A 56 -19.25 9.15 2.08
CA THR A 56 -20.20 10.26 2.27
C THR A 56 -20.37 11.15 1.04
N ASN A 57 -19.40 11.14 0.11
CA ASN A 57 -19.55 11.84 -1.17
C ASN A 57 -20.56 11.19 -2.13
N VAL A 58 -20.99 9.95 -1.88
CA VAL A 58 -21.96 9.24 -2.72
C VAL A 58 -23.33 9.23 -2.06
N LYS A 59 -24.23 10.12 -2.52
CA LYS A 59 -25.56 10.32 -1.92
C LYS A 59 -26.59 9.22 -2.21
N ASP A 60 -26.41 8.44 -3.28
CA ASP A 60 -27.36 7.37 -3.64
C ASP A 60 -26.85 5.99 -3.20
N SER A 61 -27.41 5.48 -2.11
CA SER A 61 -27.09 4.17 -1.53
C SER A 61 -27.34 3.00 -2.50
N LYS A 62 -28.34 3.08 -3.40
CA LYS A 62 -28.61 2.01 -4.37
C LYS A 62 -27.55 1.99 -5.47
N THR A 63 -27.17 3.17 -5.95
CA THR A 63 -26.07 3.31 -6.90
C THR A 63 -24.74 2.89 -6.27
N LEU A 64 -24.51 3.23 -4.99
CA LEU A 64 -23.32 2.84 -4.24
C LEU A 64 -23.19 1.32 -4.10
N GLY A 65 -24.28 0.60 -3.79
CA GLY A 65 -24.28 -0.86 -3.74
C GLY A 65 -23.96 -1.51 -5.10
N ARG A 66 -24.61 -1.06 -6.18
CA ARG A 66 -24.37 -1.60 -7.54
C ARG A 66 -22.96 -1.28 -8.05
N LEU A 67 -22.49 -0.06 -7.84
CA LEU A 67 -21.16 0.37 -8.23
C LEU A 67 -20.09 -0.33 -7.39
N GLY A 68 -20.32 -0.45 -6.09
CA GLY A 68 -19.47 -1.16 -5.14
C GLY A 68 -19.31 -2.63 -5.52
N PHE A 69 -20.42 -3.34 -5.79
CA PHE A 69 -20.35 -4.75 -6.20
C PHE A 69 -19.61 -4.97 -7.51
N LYS A 70 -19.90 -4.17 -8.55
CA LYS A 70 -19.18 -4.28 -9.83
C LYS A 70 -17.69 -3.97 -9.68
N SER A 71 -17.36 -2.94 -8.90
CA SER A 71 -15.97 -2.55 -8.64
C SER A 71 -15.24 -3.60 -7.82
N LEU A 72 -15.90 -4.16 -6.79
CA LEU A 72 -15.36 -5.23 -5.95
C LEU A 72 -15.09 -6.48 -6.79
N PHE A 73 -16.03 -6.88 -7.64
CA PHE A 73 -15.84 -8.02 -8.53
C PHE A 73 -14.65 -7.82 -9.48
N ALA A 74 -14.57 -6.66 -10.13
CA ALA A 74 -13.43 -6.32 -10.98
C ALA A 74 -12.11 -6.29 -10.20
N PHE A 75 -12.11 -5.76 -8.97
CA PHE A 75 -10.95 -5.72 -8.09
C PHE A 75 -10.49 -7.13 -7.67
N LEU A 76 -11.42 -8.02 -7.32
CA LEU A 76 -11.10 -9.40 -6.95
C LEU A 76 -10.51 -10.18 -8.13
N VAL A 77 -11.11 -10.06 -9.31
CA VAL A 77 -10.59 -10.73 -10.52
C VAL A 77 -9.19 -10.21 -10.87
N THR A 78 -8.99 -8.90 -10.87
CA THR A 78 -7.69 -8.30 -11.22
C THR A 78 -6.63 -8.57 -10.16
N THR A 79 -7.00 -8.63 -8.87
CA THR A 79 -6.11 -9.00 -7.76
C THR A 79 -5.71 -10.47 -7.84
N PHE A 80 -6.65 -11.36 -8.12
CA PHE A 80 -6.36 -12.78 -8.32
C PHE A 80 -5.34 -12.97 -9.45
N LEU A 81 -5.55 -12.32 -10.60
CA LEU A 81 -4.59 -12.33 -11.70
C LEU A 81 -3.22 -11.78 -11.28
N ALA A 82 -3.18 -10.65 -10.57
CA ALA A 82 -1.94 -10.06 -10.09
C ALA A 82 -1.15 -10.99 -9.15
N ILE A 83 -1.84 -11.65 -8.23
CA ILE A 83 -1.24 -12.64 -7.32
C ILE A 83 -0.68 -13.81 -8.12
N THR A 84 -1.43 -14.36 -9.08
CA THR A 84 -0.96 -15.46 -9.92
C THR A 84 0.30 -15.07 -10.70
N ILE A 85 0.34 -13.89 -11.31
CA ILE A 85 1.52 -13.40 -12.05
C ILE A 85 2.71 -13.23 -11.11
N GLY A 86 2.49 -12.60 -9.94
CA GLY A 86 3.53 -12.38 -8.95
C GLY A 86 4.12 -13.69 -8.44
N LEU A 87 3.28 -14.70 -8.19
CA LEU A 87 3.73 -16.04 -7.81
C LEU A 87 4.49 -16.73 -8.94
N VAL A 88 3.99 -16.70 -10.17
CA VAL A 88 4.66 -17.31 -11.33
C VAL A 88 6.04 -16.69 -11.56
N ILE A 89 6.14 -15.37 -11.57
CA ILE A 89 7.43 -14.68 -11.75
C ILE A 89 8.35 -14.94 -10.55
N GLY A 90 7.81 -14.89 -9.33
CA GLY A 90 8.57 -15.19 -8.11
C GLY A 90 9.14 -16.61 -8.10
N SER A 91 8.37 -17.59 -8.56
CA SER A 91 8.80 -19.00 -8.68
C SER A 91 9.78 -19.23 -9.82
N ILE A 92 9.69 -18.50 -10.93
CA ILE A 92 10.62 -18.66 -12.07
C ILE A 92 11.97 -18.01 -11.77
N PHE A 93 11.97 -16.77 -11.28
CA PHE A 93 13.19 -15.99 -11.12
C PHE A 93 13.84 -16.16 -9.76
N GLU A 94 13.08 -16.60 -8.75
CA GLU A 94 13.53 -16.81 -7.37
C GLU A 94 14.45 -15.68 -6.89
N PRO A 95 13.95 -14.43 -6.80
CA PRO A 95 14.78 -13.27 -6.48
C PRO A 95 15.29 -13.26 -5.03
N GLY A 96 15.04 -14.30 -4.24
CA GLY A 96 15.53 -14.46 -2.86
C GLY A 96 16.67 -15.47 -2.70
N THR A 97 17.03 -16.21 -3.75
CA THR A 97 18.08 -17.24 -3.67
C THR A 97 19.43 -16.60 -3.35
N GLY A 98 20.07 -17.05 -2.26
CA GLY A 98 21.34 -16.52 -1.78
C GLY A 98 21.24 -15.49 -0.63
N LEU A 99 20.04 -15.09 -0.19
CA LEU A 99 19.88 -14.34 1.06
C LEU A 99 19.96 -15.29 2.26
N GLN A 100 21.06 -15.23 3.00
CA GLN A 100 21.10 -15.71 4.37
C GLN A 100 20.79 -14.53 5.30
N LEU A 101 19.51 -14.17 5.38
CA LEU A 101 19.06 -13.33 6.48
C LEU A 101 19.07 -14.20 7.73
N ASN A 102 19.75 -13.76 8.79
CA ASN A 102 19.68 -14.39 10.11
C ASN A 102 18.26 -14.18 10.69
N LEU A 103 17.26 -14.90 10.17
CA LEU A 103 15.84 -14.81 10.52
C LEU A 103 15.46 -15.60 11.77
N ASN A 104 16.46 -16.10 12.52
CA ASN A 104 16.29 -16.95 13.71
C ASN A 104 15.51 -16.27 14.86
N GLN A 105 15.09 -15.01 14.73
CA GLN A 105 14.27 -14.32 15.72
C GLN A 105 12.81 -14.08 15.28
N SER A 106 12.40 -14.43 14.06
CA SER A 106 11.05 -14.03 13.58
C SER A 106 10.33 -15.03 12.67
N PHE A 107 10.95 -16.15 12.30
CA PHE A 107 10.28 -17.16 11.48
C PHE A 107 9.68 -18.25 12.38
N ASN A 108 8.37 -18.19 12.62
CA ASN A 108 7.63 -19.24 13.30
C ASN A 108 6.98 -20.15 12.24
N PRO A 109 7.47 -21.39 12.01
CA PRO A 109 6.95 -22.28 10.95
C PRO A 109 5.46 -22.62 11.09
N SER A 110 4.90 -22.36 12.26
CA SER A 110 3.49 -22.55 12.58
C SER A 110 2.54 -21.61 11.82
N GLU A 111 3.03 -20.48 11.30
CA GLU A 111 2.24 -19.51 10.52
C GLU A 111 2.02 -19.93 9.06
N ALA A 112 2.73 -20.96 8.57
CA ALA A 112 2.65 -21.44 7.19
C ALA A 112 1.59 -22.55 6.97
N LYS A 113 0.76 -22.86 7.96
CA LYS A 113 -0.32 -23.84 7.81
C LYS A 113 -1.49 -23.20 7.04
N GLY A 114 -1.83 -23.79 5.89
CA GLY A 114 -2.94 -23.35 5.04
C GLY A 114 -4.25 -23.22 5.83
N GLN A 115 -5.02 -22.19 5.49
CA GLN A 115 -6.23 -21.85 6.24
C GLN A 115 -7.30 -22.93 6.09
N THR A 116 -7.85 -23.41 7.21
CA THR A 116 -9.00 -24.34 7.21
C THR A 116 -10.31 -23.58 6.91
N THR A 117 -11.37 -24.28 6.49
CA THR A 117 -12.71 -23.67 6.26
C THR A 117 -13.23 -22.91 7.50
N LEU A 118 -12.91 -23.40 8.70
CA LEU A 118 -13.23 -22.73 9.96
C LEU A 118 -12.50 -21.38 10.08
N GLN A 119 -11.22 -21.31 9.69
CA GLN A 119 -10.47 -20.05 9.67
C GLN A 119 -11.00 -19.02 8.66
N ILE A 120 -11.65 -19.45 7.57
CA ILE A 120 -12.28 -18.51 6.63
C ILE A 120 -13.52 -17.89 7.27
N LEU A 121 -14.36 -18.69 7.94
CA LEU A 121 -15.52 -18.18 8.67
C LEU A 121 -15.09 -17.26 9.84
N ASP A 122 -14.07 -17.65 10.58
CA ASP A 122 -13.49 -16.81 11.63
C ASP A 122 -12.91 -15.51 11.06
N SER A 123 -12.29 -15.55 9.88
CA SER A 123 -11.79 -14.34 9.21
C SER A 123 -12.93 -13.41 8.81
N ILE A 124 -14.07 -13.93 8.36
CA ILE A 124 -15.27 -13.14 8.04
C ILE A 124 -15.85 -12.51 9.31
N LEU A 125 -15.97 -13.26 10.40
CA LEU A 125 -16.44 -12.74 11.68
C LEU A 125 -15.50 -11.63 12.19
N ASN A 126 -14.19 -11.82 12.07
CA ASN A 126 -13.17 -10.85 12.46
C ASN A 126 -13.13 -9.58 11.60
N ILE A 127 -13.91 -9.48 10.51
CA ILE A 127 -14.08 -8.22 9.76
C ILE A 127 -14.81 -7.19 10.64
N VAL A 128 -15.77 -7.64 11.45
CA VAL A 128 -16.52 -6.78 12.35
C VAL A 128 -15.78 -6.70 13.68
N PRO A 129 -15.25 -5.54 14.10
CA PRO A 129 -14.57 -5.44 15.38
C PRO A 129 -15.55 -5.45 16.54
N ASP A 130 -15.20 -6.16 17.62
CA ASP A 130 -15.90 -6.03 18.92
C ASP A 130 -15.71 -4.64 19.53
N ASN A 131 -14.56 -3.98 19.22
CA ASN A 131 -14.25 -2.62 19.65
C ASN A 131 -13.51 -1.85 18.56
N ALA A 132 -14.14 -0.81 18.02
CA ALA A 132 -13.58 0.01 16.95
C ALA A 132 -12.30 0.78 17.37
N ILE A 133 -12.26 1.30 18.60
CA ILE A 133 -11.07 2.00 19.12
C ILE A 133 -9.92 1.01 19.34
N GLY A 134 -10.23 -0.18 19.86
CA GLY A 134 -9.28 -1.28 20.00
C GLY A 134 -8.69 -1.70 18.66
N ALA A 135 -9.52 -1.84 17.62
CA ALA A 135 -9.07 -2.15 16.26
C ALA A 135 -8.10 -1.10 15.71
N MET A 136 -8.42 0.18 15.89
CA MET A 136 -7.54 1.29 15.51
C MET A 136 -6.24 1.32 16.32
N ALA A 137 -6.26 0.96 17.60
CA ALA A 137 -5.05 0.92 18.43
C ALA A 137 -4.14 -0.27 18.07
N GLN A 138 -4.73 -1.43 17.75
CA GLN A 138 -4.01 -2.65 17.41
C GLN A 138 -3.55 -2.69 15.95
N GLY A 139 -4.05 -1.80 15.10
CA GLY A 139 -3.67 -1.76 13.69
C GLY A 139 -4.32 -2.85 12.84
N THR A 140 -5.49 -3.34 13.24
CA THR A 140 -6.27 -4.31 12.46
C THR A 140 -6.97 -3.61 11.28
N ILE A 141 -6.22 -3.40 10.19
CA ILE A 141 -6.65 -2.59 9.03
C ILE A 141 -8.04 -2.99 8.52
N LEU A 142 -8.32 -4.30 8.39
CA LEU A 142 -9.60 -4.78 7.87
C LEU A 142 -10.80 -4.34 8.73
N GLN A 143 -10.65 -4.38 10.04
CA GLN A 143 -11.66 -3.93 10.99
C GLN A 143 -11.86 -2.41 10.95
N VAL A 144 -10.77 -1.65 10.82
CA VAL A 144 -10.82 -0.19 10.65
C VAL A 144 -11.56 0.18 9.36
N VAL A 145 -11.31 -0.55 8.27
CA VAL A 145 -12.01 -0.36 6.98
C VAL A 145 -13.50 -0.65 7.15
N PHE A 146 -13.88 -1.75 7.80
CA PHE A 146 -15.29 -2.08 8.03
C PHE A 146 -16.00 -0.98 8.85
N PHE A 147 -15.39 -0.55 9.95
CA PHE A 147 -15.93 0.51 10.80
C PHE A 147 -16.05 1.85 10.04
N ALA A 148 -15.06 2.21 9.22
CA ALA A 148 -15.08 3.40 8.39
C ALA A 148 -16.22 3.36 7.35
N LEU A 149 -16.40 2.23 6.66
CA LEU A 149 -17.50 2.04 5.73
C LEU A 149 -18.84 2.17 6.44
N PHE A 150 -19.04 1.46 7.55
CA PHE A 150 -20.27 1.49 8.33
C PHE A 150 -20.61 2.92 8.82
N THR A 151 -19.59 3.66 9.28
CA THR A 151 -19.72 5.06 9.68
C THR A 151 -20.14 5.94 8.49
N GLY A 152 -19.46 5.83 7.34
CA GLY A 152 -19.80 6.59 6.14
C GLY A 152 -21.22 6.29 5.63
N PHE A 153 -21.63 5.02 5.61
CA PHE A 153 -22.99 4.62 5.25
C PHE A 153 -24.02 5.20 6.21
N THR A 154 -23.75 5.16 7.52
CA THR A 154 -24.65 5.70 8.54
C THR A 154 -24.85 7.21 8.37
N ILE A 155 -23.77 7.96 8.11
CA ILE A 155 -23.85 9.41 7.84
C ILE A 155 -24.75 9.70 6.64
N ASN A 156 -24.67 8.90 5.57
CA ASN A 156 -25.54 9.06 4.39
C ASN A 156 -27.02 8.78 4.65
N THR A 157 -27.37 8.05 5.72
CA THR A 157 -28.77 7.84 6.11
C THR A 157 -29.36 9.01 6.90
N ILE A 158 -28.51 9.85 7.48
CA ILE A 158 -28.94 11.05 8.20
C ILE A 158 -29.41 12.09 7.16
N GLN A 159 -30.52 12.75 7.44
CA GLN A 159 -31.09 13.77 6.55
C GLN A 159 -30.83 15.18 7.08
N GLY A 160 -30.76 16.14 6.15
CA GLY A 160 -30.68 17.56 6.46
C GLY A 160 -29.27 18.06 6.81
N GLU A 161 -29.24 19.25 7.42
CA GLU A 161 -28.02 20.04 7.67
C GLU A 161 -27.00 19.32 8.57
N ILE A 162 -27.46 18.40 9.43
CA ILE A 162 -26.60 17.63 10.35
C ILE A 162 -25.67 16.69 9.55
N ALA A 163 -26.18 16.02 8.53
CA ALA A 163 -25.39 15.10 7.71
C ALA A 163 -24.28 15.83 6.93
N GLU A 164 -24.60 17.03 6.45
CA GLU A 164 -23.66 17.90 5.74
C GLU A 164 -22.54 18.38 6.67
N LYS A 165 -22.89 18.89 7.86
CA LYS A 165 -21.90 19.30 8.88
C LYS A 165 -20.94 18.17 9.28
N ILE A 166 -21.46 16.96 9.48
CA ILE A 166 -20.63 15.79 9.80
C ILE A 166 -19.73 15.44 8.61
N SER A 167 -20.28 15.40 7.39
CA SER A 167 -19.51 15.08 6.19
C SER A 167 -18.38 16.08 5.94
N ASP A 168 -18.62 17.37 6.18
CA ASP A 168 -17.62 18.42 6.05
C ASP A 168 -16.53 18.32 7.11
N PHE A 169 -16.88 17.94 8.35
CA PHE A 169 -15.88 17.63 9.37
C PHE A 169 -14.92 16.52 8.90
N PHE A 170 -15.46 15.41 8.39
CA PHE A 170 -14.63 14.31 7.87
C PHE A 170 -13.76 14.75 6.68
N ARG A 171 -14.29 15.59 5.79
CA ARG A 171 -13.56 16.15 4.64
C ARG A 171 -12.39 17.03 5.09
N VAL A 172 -12.61 17.92 6.06
CA VAL A 172 -11.58 18.83 6.58
C VAL A 172 -10.48 18.03 7.29
N VAL A 173 -10.86 17.07 8.14
CA VAL A 173 -9.88 16.22 8.84
C VAL A 173 -9.12 15.33 7.86
N SER A 174 -9.78 14.75 6.86
CA SER A 174 -9.11 13.98 5.81
C SER A 174 -8.07 14.83 5.07
N THR A 175 -8.41 16.08 4.74
CA THR A 175 -7.47 17.03 4.11
C THR A 175 -6.26 17.30 5.00
N MET A 176 -6.48 17.51 6.32
CA MET A 176 -5.38 17.66 7.29
C MET A 176 -4.49 16.41 7.32
N VAL A 177 -5.08 15.21 7.35
CA VAL A 177 -4.33 13.94 7.36
C VAL A 177 -3.54 13.75 6.06
N PHE A 178 -4.10 14.09 4.89
CA PHE A 178 -3.36 14.10 3.63
C PHE A 178 -2.17 15.06 3.67
N GLN A 179 -2.32 16.23 4.28
CA GLN A 179 -1.21 17.17 4.46
C GLN A 179 -0.12 16.61 5.38
N MET A 180 -0.48 15.88 6.44
CA MET A 180 0.49 15.17 7.28
C MET A 180 1.26 14.12 6.48
N VAL A 181 0.56 13.32 5.65
CA VAL A 181 1.20 12.36 4.75
C VAL A 181 2.19 13.07 3.82
N HIS A 182 1.80 14.20 3.24
CA HIS A 182 2.69 14.99 2.37
C HIS A 182 3.99 15.39 3.08
N LEU A 183 3.90 15.89 4.32
CA LEU A 183 5.08 16.26 5.12
C LEU A 183 5.98 15.05 5.41
N ILE A 184 5.38 13.89 5.72
CA ILE A 184 6.16 12.66 5.97
C ILE A 184 6.84 12.20 4.68
N VAL A 185 6.15 12.19 3.55
CA VAL A 185 6.70 11.77 2.25
C VAL A 185 7.85 12.67 1.79
N GLN A 186 7.86 13.96 2.16
CA GLN A 186 9.01 14.85 1.90
C GLN A 186 10.30 14.39 2.59
N LEU A 187 10.22 13.62 3.68
CA LEU A 187 11.36 13.03 4.39
C LEU A 187 11.87 11.73 3.73
N SER A 188 11.12 11.16 2.78
CA SER A 188 11.48 9.89 2.12
C SER A 188 12.89 9.86 1.49
N PRO A 189 13.46 10.95 0.94
CA PRO A 189 14.83 10.91 0.42
C PRO A 189 15.89 10.66 1.50
N LEU A 190 15.69 11.27 2.68
CA LEU A 190 16.58 11.07 3.83
C LEU A 190 16.40 9.67 4.40
N ALA A 191 15.16 9.22 4.53
CA ALA A 191 14.85 7.86 4.99
C ALA A 191 15.45 6.80 4.07
N ALA A 192 15.30 6.95 2.76
CA ALA A 192 15.90 6.07 1.75
C ALA A 192 17.42 6.03 1.90
N CYS A 193 18.06 7.17 2.14
CA CYS A 193 19.50 7.25 2.39
C CYS A 193 19.91 6.46 3.65
N PHE A 194 19.32 6.75 4.79
CA PHE A 194 19.69 6.10 6.06
C PHE A 194 19.37 4.61 6.11
N LEU A 195 18.21 4.20 5.59
CA LEU A 195 17.82 2.79 5.52
C LEU A 195 18.72 2.01 4.55
N THR A 196 19.01 2.57 3.37
CA THR A 196 19.91 1.92 2.40
C THR A 196 21.33 1.85 2.94
N ALA A 197 21.82 2.91 3.59
CA ALA A 197 23.14 2.89 4.23
C ALA A 197 23.24 1.82 5.31
N TRP A 198 22.22 1.69 6.15
CA TRP A 198 22.16 0.63 7.15
C TRP A 198 22.18 -0.76 6.53
N VAL A 199 21.31 -1.03 5.54
CA VAL A 199 21.26 -2.35 4.86
C VAL A 199 22.60 -2.68 4.19
N VAL A 200 23.17 -1.75 3.44
CA VAL A 200 24.44 -1.97 2.73
C VAL A 200 25.61 -2.10 3.70
N GLY A 201 25.64 -1.32 4.79
CA GLY A 201 26.72 -1.34 5.77
C GLY A 201 26.74 -2.61 6.63
N THR A 202 25.56 -3.15 6.95
CA THR A 202 25.43 -4.35 7.81
C THR A 202 25.35 -5.66 7.04
N GLN A 203 24.64 -5.67 5.91
CA GLN A 203 24.37 -6.87 5.11
C GLN A 203 25.26 -6.97 3.86
N GLY A 204 26.03 -5.92 3.55
CA GLY A 204 26.92 -5.87 2.40
C GLY A 204 26.22 -5.50 1.08
N ALA A 205 27.03 -5.16 0.09
CA ALA A 205 26.56 -4.74 -1.24
C ALA A 205 25.91 -5.89 -2.06
N SER A 206 26.14 -7.15 -1.69
CA SER A 206 25.50 -8.31 -2.34
C SER A 206 23.97 -8.27 -2.21
N VAL A 207 23.44 -7.69 -1.13
CA VAL A 207 21.99 -7.49 -0.95
C VAL A 207 21.41 -6.52 -1.98
N LEU A 208 22.18 -5.56 -2.48
CA LEU A 208 21.72 -4.64 -3.53
C LEU A 208 21.44 -5.37 -4.84
N TYR A 209 22.30 -6.31 -5.22
CA TYR A 209 22.09 -7.12 -6.43
C TYR A 209 20.77 -7.89 -6.34
N LEU A 210 20.48 -8.45 -5.17
CA LEU A 210 19.28 -9.22 -4.96
C LEU A 210 18.01 -8.36 -4.88
N LEU A 211 18.10 -7.19 -4.21
CA LEU A 211 17.03 -6.19 -4.25
C LEU A 211 16.76 -5.71 -5.68
N LEU A 212 17.81 -5.50 -6.48
CA LEU A 212 17.65 -5.11 -7.88
C LEU A 212 16.97 -6.23 -8.70
N LYS A 213 17.33 -7.49 -8.47
CA LYS A 213 16.66 -8.66 -9.08
C LYS A 213 15.18 -8.71 -8.69
N LEU A 214 14.86 -8.48 -7.41
CA LEU A 214 13.48 -8.41 -6.91
C LEU A 214 12.69 -7.26 -7.56
N VAL A 215 13.28 -6.06 -7.63
CA VAL A 215 12.66 -4.90 -8.28
C VAL A 215 12.42 -5.18 -9.76
N GLY A 216 13.38 -5.79 -10.46
CA GLY A 216 13.22 -6.20 -11.86
C GLY A 216 12.06 -7.18 -12.06
N CYS A 217 11.94 -8.18 -11.18
CA CYS A 217 10.80 -9.12 -11.18
C CYS A 217 9.46 -8.40 -10.95
N ALA A 218 9.42 -7.44 -10.01
CA ALA A 218 8.22 -6.66 -9.74
C ALA A 218 7.79 -5.80 -10.94
N TYR A 219 8.74 -5.10 -11.59
CA TYR A 219 8.42 -4.32 -12.80
C TYR A 219 7.95 -5.20 -13.96
N LEU A 220 8.53 -6.39 -14.12
CA LEU A 220 8.06 -7.36 -15.10
C LEU A 220 6.62 -7.81 -14.78
N ALA A 221 6.32 -8.08 -13.52
CA ALA A 221 4.97 -8.43 -13.06
C ALA A 221 3.97 -7.30 -13.32
N PHE A 222 4.34 -6.06 -13.00
CA PHE A 222 3.51 -4.88 -13.25
C PHE A 222 3.26 -4.67 -14.74
N PHE A 223 4.27 -4.86 -15.58
CA PHE A 223 4.12 -4.75 -17.03
C PHE A 223 3.16 -5.81 -17.58
N ILE A 224 3.29 -7.08 -17.16
CA ILE A 224 2.39 -8.15 -17.59
C ILE A 224 0.95 -7.88 -17.10
N GLN A 225 0.79 -7.47 -15.84
CA GLN A 225 -0.50 -7.08 -15.28
C GLN A 225 -1.12 -5.90 -16.06
N TYR A 226 -0.31 -4.92 -16.46
CA TYR A 226 -0.75 -3.78 -17.25
C TYR A 226 -1.32 -4.21 -18.62
N LEU A 227 -0.63 -5.13 -19.30
CA LEU A 227 -1.11 -5.71 -20.55
C LEU A 227 -2.41 -6.51 -20.37
N LEU A 228 -2.51 -7.31 -19.31
CA LEU A 228 -3.72 -8.06 -18.99
C LEU A 228 -4.90 -7.14 -18.69
N PHE A 229 -4.67 -6.00 -18.02
CA PHE A 229 -5.70 -5.00 -17.80
C PHE A 229 -6.21 -4.42 -19.12
N GLY A 230 -5.31 -4.18 -20.07
CA GLY A 230 -5.67 -3.79 -21.44
C GLY A 230 -6.50 -4.86 -22.16
N ALA A 231 -6.13 -6.13 -22.03
CA ALA A 231 -6.88 -7.24 -22.59
C ALA A 231 -8.28 -7.36 -21.96
N LEU A 232 -8.40 -7.12 -20.64
CA LEU A 232 -9.69 -7.13 -19.94
C LEU A 232 -10.61 -6.01 -20.43
N ILE A 233 -10.08 -4.79 -20.64
CA ILE A 233 -10.83 -3.67 -21.23
C ILE A 233 -11.35 -4.05 -22.61
N TRP A 234 -10.48 -4.61 -23.45
CA TRP A 234 -10.86 -5.03 -24.80
C TRP A 234 -11.94 -6.11 -24.79
N LEU A 235 -11.78 -7.14 -23.95
CA LEU A 235 -12.74 -8.25 -23.85
C LEU A 235 -14.11 -7.82 -23.31
N THR A 236 -14.14 -6.89 -22.35
CA THR A 236 -15.40 -6.49 -21.67
C THR A 236 -16.14 -5.38 -22.39
N THR A 237 -15.43 -4.49 -23.09
CA THR A 237 -16.04 -3.31 -23.75
C THR A 237 -16.02 -3.36 -25.27
N GLY A 238 -15.22 -4.26 -25.87
CA GLY A 238 -14.98 -4.29 -27.31
C GLY A 238 -14.13 -3.12 -27.84
N LEU A 239 -13.68 -2.21 -26.96
CA LEU A 239 -12.91 -1.03 -27.33
C LEU A 239 -11.40 -1.31 -27.28
N SER A 240 -10.64 -0.63 -28.14
CA SER A 240 -9.18 -0.66 -28.06
C SER A 240 -8.71 -0.10 -26.71
N PRO A 241 -7.74 -0.72 -26.01
CA PRO A 241 -7.22 -0.22 -24.73
C PRO A 241 -6.20 0.92 -24.88
N LEU A 242 -5.68 1.14 -26.09
CA LEU A 242 -4.67 2.17 -26.40
C LEU A 242 -5.08 3.60 -26.00
N PRO A 243 -6.29 4.09 -26.33
CA PRO A 243 -6.75 5.39 -25.87
C PRO A 243 -6.84 5.48 -24.34
N PHE A 244 -7.19 4.39 -23.66
CA PHE A 244 -7.23 4.34 -22.19
C PHE A 244 -5.82 4.48 -21.62
N PHE A 245 -4.84 3.71 -22.10
CA PHE A 245 -3.46 3.84 -21.64
C PHE A 245 -2.88 5.24 -21.90
N LYS A 246 -3.13 5.80 -23.09
CA LYS A 246 -2.65 7.14 -23.42
C LYS A 246 -3.23 8.22 -22.51
N LYS A 247 -4.54 8.15 -22.20
CA LYS A 247 -5.21 9.11 -21.31
C LYS A 247 -4.89 8.89 -19.83
N SER A 248 -4.65 7.64 -19.42
CA SER A 248 -4.34 7.30 -18.04
C SER A 248 -2.87 7.49 -17.66
N PHE A 249 -1.98 7.58 -18.65
CA PHE A 249 -0.53 7.73 -18.43
C PHE A 249 -0.19 8.93 -17.53
N GLU A 250 -0.83 10.09 -17.73
CA GLU A 250 -0.58 11.27 -16.90
C GLU A 250 -0.89 11.00 -15.42
N TYR A 251 -2.04 10.38 -15.14
CA TYR A 251 -2.43 10.01 -13.78
C TYR A 251 -1.52 8.93 -13.18
N GLN A 252 -1.03 7.98 -13.99
CA GLN A 252 -0.09 6.95 -13.56
C GLN A 252 1.26 7.55 -13.17
N VAL A 253 1.78 8.50 -13.97
CA VAL A 253 3.03 9.21 -13.68
C VAL A 253 2.89 10.06 -12.42
N ILE A 254 1.76 10.75 -12.25
CA ILE A 254 1.47 11.49 -11.02
C ILE A 254 1.46 10.53 -9.83
N ALA A 255 0.70 9.43 -9.90
CA ALA A 255 0.62 8.42 -8.84
C ALA A 255 1.99 7.83 -8.47
N PHE A 256 2.80 7.48 -9.48
CA PHE A 256 4.16 6.97 -9.28
C PHE A 256 5.09 8.03 -8.65
N SER A 257 4.91 9.30 -8.98
CA SER A 257 5.73 10.39 -8.42
C SER A 257 5.39 10.78 -6.98
N THR A 258 4.18 10.43 -6.54
CA THR A 258 3.65 10.73 -5.19
C THR A 258 3.72 9.55 -4.22
N SER A 259 4.10 8.36 -4.70
CA SER A 259 4.29 7.14 -3.90
C SER A 259 5.75 6.96 -3.51
#